data_AF-A0A354XBI0-F1
#
_entry.id   AF-A0A354XBI0-F1
#
_cell.length_a   1.000
_cell.length_b   1.000
_cell.length_c   1.000
_cell.angle_alpha   90.00
_cell.angle_beta   90.00
_cell.angle_gamma   90.00
#
_symmetry.space_group_name_H-M   'P 1'
#
loop_
_entity.id
_entity.type
_entity.pdbx_description
1 polymer ?
#
loop_
_entity_poly.entity_id
_entity_poly.type
_entity_poly.pdbx_seq_one_letter_code
_entity_poly.pdbx_strand_id
1 'polypeptide(L)' 'MVLSILGVAFLILIVWSGFKWLTAQGDSKKTQDATKMLVNAVIGILIIIGAIALSRFIFDSLSAAV' A
#
# COMPACT_ATOMS: atom_id res chain seq x y z
N MET A 1 -0.49 16.59 4.84
CA MET A 1 0.57 16.47 3.80
C MET A 1 1.44 15.23 3.96
N VAL A 2 1.72 14.75 5.18
CA VAL A 2 2.52 13.51 5.41
C VAL A 2 1.87 12.24 4.80
N LEU A 3 0.54 12.11 4.84
CA LEU A 3 -0.17 10.96 4.24
C LEU A 3 0.01 10.84 2.72
N SER A 4 0.11 11.96 2.01
CA SER A 4 0.26 11.99 0.55
C SER A 4 1.61 11.45 0.11
N ILE A 5 2.67 11.76 0.86
CA ILE A 5 4.05 11.32 0.59
C ILE A 5 4.17 9.80 0.77
N LEU A 6 3.53 9.25 1.81
CA LEU A 6 3.48 7.81 2.05
C LEU A 6 2.78 7.07 0.90
N GLY A 7 1.68 7.59 0.36
CA GLY A 7 0.98 6.99 -0.78
C GLY A 7 1.85 6.91 -2.04
N VAL A 8 2.62 7.95 -2.35
CA VAL A 8 3.54 7.96 -3.50
C VAL A 8 4.70 6.96 -3.31
N ALA A 9 5.24 6.85 -2.10
CA ALA A 9 6.28 5.87 -1.80
C ALA A 9 5.79 4.42 -2.01
N PHE A 10 4.55 4.12 -1.63
CA PHE A 10 3.94 2.81 -1.89
C PHE A 10 3.76 2.52 -3.38
N LEU A 11 3.35 3.51 -4.17
CA LEU A 11 3.26 3.39 -5.63
C LEU A 11 4.61 3.01 -6.26
N ILE A 12 5.68 3.67 -5.83
CA ILE A 12 7.05 3.39 -6.31
C ILE A 12 7.45 1.95 -5.94
N LEU A 13 7.16 1.51 -4.72
CA LEU A 13 7.45 0.14 -4.28
C LEU A 13 6.71 -0.92 -5.12
N ILE A 14 5.44 -0.67 -5.48
CA ILE A 14 4.66 -1.61 -6.31
C ILE A 14 5.26 -1.73 -7.70
N VAL A 15 5.59 -0.60 -8.33
CA VAL A 15 6.22 -0.58 -9.65
C VAL A 15 7.56 -1.33 -9.61
N TRP A 16 8.38 -1.08 -8.59
CA TRP A 16 9.67 -1.75 -8.45
C TRP A 16 9.54 -3.26 -8.18
N SER A 17 8.56 -3.66 -7.36
CA SER A 17 8.24 -5.06 -7.10
C SER A 17 7.78 -5.79 -8.35
N GLY A 18 6.94 -5.14 -9.17
CA GLY A 18 6.52 -5.65 -10.48
C GLY A 18 7.68 -5.82 -11.45
N PHE A 19 8.58 -4.84 -11.52
CA PHE A 19 9.80 -4.93 -12.33
C PHE A 19 10.71 -6.08 -11.89
N LYS A 20 10.88 -6.27 -10.57
CA LYS A 20 11.64 -7.37 -9.99
C LYS A 20 11.02 -8.74 -10.29
N TRP A 21 9.69 -8.82 -10.33
CA TRP A 21 8.97 -10.04 -10.72
C TRP A 21 9.16 -10.36 -12.21
N LEU A 22 9.04 -9.35 -13.09
CA LEU A 22 9.23 -9.51 -14.53
C LEU A 22 10.67 -9.89 -14.91
N THR A 23 11.66 -9.39 -14.17
CA THR A 23 13.09 -9.68 -14.41
C THR A 23 13.60 -10.94 -13.71
N ALA A 24 12.74 -11.69 -13.02
CA ALA A 24 13.13 -12.90 -12.28
C ALA A 24 13.62 -14.05 -13.19
N GLN A 25 13.30 -14.06 -14.50
CA GLN A 25 13.83 -15.01 -15.49
C GLN A 25 13.74 -16.50 -15.07
N GLY A 26 12.73 -16.88 -14.30
CA GLY A 26 12.55 -18.26 -13.81
C GLY A 26 13.27 -18.59 -12.50
N ASP A 27 14.01 -17.66 -11.90
CA ASP A 27 14.55 -17.78 -10.56
C ASP A 27 13.40 -17.77 -9.54
N SER A 28 13.15 -18.94 -8.93
CA SER A 28 12.07 -19.15 -7.97
C SER A 28 12.20 -18.26 -6.73
N LYS A 29 13.42 -17.94 -6.32
CA LYS A 29 13.71 -17.11 -5.14
C LYS A 29 13.40 -15.65 -5.42
N LYS A 30 13.82 -15.13 -6.58
CA LYS A 30 13.48 -13.76 -7.02
C LYS A 30 11.98 -13.58 -7.21
N THR A 31 11.33 -14.59 -7.78
CA THR A 31 9.87 -14.60 -7.97
C THR A 31 9.15 -14.53 -6.62
N GLN A 32 9.55 -15.37 -5.66
CA GLN A 32 8.94 -15.41 -4.34
C GLN A 32 9.17 -14.11 -3.54
N ASP A 33 10.37 -13.53 -3.62
CA ASP A 33 10.67 -12.23 -3.01
C ASP A 33 9.83 -11.09 -3.61
N ALA A 34 9.70 -11.05 -4.93
CA ALA A 34 8.90 -10.03 -5.61
C ALA A 34 7.40 -10.16 -5.25
N THR A 35 6.88 -11.39 -5.18
CA THR A 35 5.51 -11.66 -4.73
C THR A 35 5.30 -11.22 -3.27
N LYS A 36 6.23 -11.54 -2.35
CA LYS A 36 6.15 -11.06 -0.96
C LYS A 36 6.13 -9.53 -0.89
N MET A 37 6.94 -8.87 -1.69
CA MET A 37 7.02 -7.41 -1.73
C MET A 37 5.71 -6.79 -2.26
N LEU A 38 5.11 -7.40 -3.29
CA LEU A 38 3.78 -7.03 -3.79
C LEU A 38 2.69 -7.18 -2.73
N VAL A 39 2.66 -8.32 -2.01
CA VAL A 39 1.68 -8.57 -0.94
C VAL A 39 1.81 -7.52 0.17
N ASN A 40 3.04 -7.23 0.61
CA ASN A 40 3.29 -6.20 1.62
C ASN A 40 2.83 -4.82 1.16
N ALA A 41 3.03 -4.49 -0.11
CA ALA A 41 2.58 -3.23 -0.68
C ALA A 41 1.05 -3.11 -0.72
N VAL A 42 0.34 -4.19 -1.08
CA VAL A 42 -1.12 -4.25 -1.06
C VAL A 42 -1.67 -4.09 0.37
N ILE A 43 -1.06 -4.76 1.35
CA ILE A 43 -1.43 -4.62 2.77
C ILE A 43 -1.27 -3.17 3.23
N GLY A 44 -0.18 -2.51 2.86
CA GLY A 44 0.03 -1.10 3.20
C GLY A 44 -1.02 -0.17 2.60
N ILE A 45 -1.44 -0.39 1.34
CA ILE A 45 -2.55 0.36 0.73
C ILE A 45 -3.86 0.14 1.49
N LEU A 46 -4.18 -1.11 1.84
CA LEU A 46 -5.38 -1.44 2.60
C LEU A 46 -5.43 -0.69 3.94
N ILE A 47 -4.29 -0.61 4.64
CA ILE A 47 -4.18 0.15 5.90
C ILE A 47 -4.44 1.63 5.67
N ILE A 48 -3.88 2.24 4.61
CA ILE A 48 -4.08 3.67 4.31
C ILE A 48 -5.57 3.95 4.01
N ILE A 49 -6.21 3.11 3.19
CA ILE A 49 -7.63 3.23 2.87
C ILE A 49 -8.46 3.11 4.15
N GLY A 50 -8.16 2.10 4.98
CA GLY A 50 -8.83 1.90 6.27
C GLY A 50 -8.68 3.08 7.21
N ALA A 51 -7.48 3.67 7.30
CA ALA A 51 -7.22 4.84 8.14
C ALA A 51 -8.03 6.06 7.70
N ILE A 52 -8.14 6.32 6.39
CA ILE A 52 -8.94 7.43 5.85
C ILE A 52 -10.43 7.19 6.13
N ALA A 53 -10.92 5.97 5.90
CA ALA A 53 -12.32 5.62 6.16
C ALA A 53 -12.67 5.80 7.64
N LEU A 54 -11.80 5.32 8.54
CA LEU A 54 -11.99 5.44 9.98
C LEU A 54 -11.93 6.91 10.43
N SER A 55 -10.97 7.68 9.92
CA SER A 55 -10.83 9.09 10.26
C SER A 55 -12.08 9.88 9.85
N ARG A 56 -12.62 9.64 8.64
CA ARG A 56 -13.88 10.25 8.19
C ARG A 56 -15.06 9.83 9.07
N PHE A 57 -15.17 8.54 9.39
CA PHE A 57 -16.24 8.06 10.27
C PHE A 57 -16.23 8.75 11.64
N ILE A 58 -15.05 8.97 12.23
CA ILE A 58 -14.90 9.69 13.50
C ILE A 58 -15.32 11.16 13.35
N PHE A 59 -14.88 11.85 12.29
CA PHE A 59 -15.24 13.24 12.06
C PHE A 59 -16.74 13.43 11.79
N ASP A 60 -17.35 12.54 11.00
CA ASP A 60 -18.79 12.56 10.71
C ASP A 60 -19.61 12.30 11.99
N SER A 61 -19.17 11.34 12.82
CA SER A 61 -19.82 11.06 14.10
C SER A 61 -19.72 12.23 15.08
N LEU A 62 -18.59 12.96 15.08
CA LEU A 62 -18.40 14.13 15.93
C LEU A 62 -19.21 15.34 15.43
N SER A 63 -19.26 15.57 14.12
CA SER A 63 -20.07 16.64 13.52
C SER A 63 -21.57 16.39 13.64
N ALA A 64 -22.01 15.14 13.73
CA ALA A 64 -23.42 14.82 13.96
C ALA A 64 -23.85 15.04 15.42
N ALA A 65 -22.90 15.10 16.36
CA ALA A 65 -23.16 15.19 17.79
C ALA A 65 -23.11 16.61 18.37
N VAL A 66 -22.56 17.58 17.62
CA VAL A 66 -22.53 19.03 17.95
C VAL A 66 -23.50 19.77 17.05
#